data_AF-A0A8J4PQ95-F1
#
_entry.id   AF-A0A8J4PQ95-F1
#
_cell.length_a   1.000
_cell.length_b   1.000
_cell.length_c   1.000
_cell.angle_alpha   90.00
_cell.angle_beta   90.00
_cell.angle_gamma   90.00
#
_symmetry.space_group_name_H-M   'P 1'
#
loop_
_entity.id
_entity.type
_entity.pdbx_description
1 polymer ?
#
loop_
_entity_poly.entity_id
_entity_poly.type
_entity_poly.pdbx_seq_one_letter_code
_entity_poly.pdbx_strand_id
1 'polypeptide(L)'
;MKGIKRSFQCNLSYLHQNRATLNMFSLPSSCKHNGFSKTLFPPTTSISICRYYFSSTIATLDHTITPKGNSSSNTTTISDSQEIELKNFISKELEINSLNDWYKKDILHLIKDKISSSGSSNDTNDNGLLLFKQFDDVLKTRYNNSIFEFLSKHYPDYQWNRWDFYQFVNHPQGFWSTNDNRLEFVNYLCEKLKFDKHKPDHDQDHQFYSQLYKLKKSDFQQYGGSRLIKVFQDSVYSFLCDLYPNYNWEPWMFERAPKKFWGDLNNQKIYINWLGNKLGFKNYNQWYGISKADFVDNNGATLLLLYGGSPVKAVAEILKDKFQWNMWLFTHLPRGMYQDKEIVRGFIEFAKQYYEVTDMDDWYRVSWTQLRDIGGFNLIKKNGGLVKCLQEHYPHHQWDAEKFTLPGKKSSQRLLKLYLQRLFPSTEIHEDYRHESLKFEALSNFPFHLDFFLPAFSLAFEYQGKQHYQDTAAFGQTLIYQTRDKEKRQICAKNNIQIIEIPYWWNNQIDSLIGTILLECPQLSNSIHIQEKEKVDIQNDHIHSSSSSSDNTDNQEIAASTIANKDKQYLPIPKEYQKLSTQKKIFYNKDD
;
A
#
# COMPACT_ATOMS: atom_id res chain seq x y z
N MET A 1 -53.45 3.35 30.53
CA MET A 1 -53.67 3.86 29.15
C MET A 1 -52.91 2.92 28.20
N LYS A 2 -53.58 1.88 27.67
CA LYS A 2 -53.98 1.75 26.24
C LYS A 2 -52.87 2.24 25.28
N GLY A 3 -52.06 1.35 24.71
CA GLY A 3 -52.29 0.74 23.38
C GLY A 3 -51.20 1.27 22.42
N ILE A 4 -50.71 0.62 21.37
CA ILE A 4 -51.27 -0.35 20.42
C ILE A 4 -50.09 -1.07 19.75
N LYS A 5 -50.17 -2.40 19.64
CA LYS A 5 -49.48 -3.23 18.62
C LYS A 5 -50.19 -3.04 17.27
N ARG A 6 -49.47 -2.94 16.15
CA ARG A 6 -49.99 -3.38 14.84
C ARG A 6 -48.91 -4.04 13.98
N SER A 7 -49.07 -5.35 13.86
CA SER A 7 -48.79 -6.16 12.68
C SER A 7 -49.61 -5.68 11.48
N PHE A 8 -49.10 -5.84 10.25
CA PHE A 8 -49.95 -6.23 9.11
C PHE A 8 -49.15 -7.09 8.13
N GLN A 9 -49.81 -8.16 7.71
CA GLN A 9 -49.41 -9.21 6.80
C GLN A 9 -50.41 -9.17 5.62
N CYS A 10 -49.93 -9.53 4.42
CA CYS A 10 -50.68 -9.93 3.21
C CYS A 10 -51.60 -8.91 2.49
N ASN A 11 -51.36 -8.72 1.18
CA ASN A 11 -52.10 -9.50 0.17
C ASN A 11 -51.47 -9.49 -1.22
N LEU A 12 -51.46 -10.68 -1.83
CA LEU A 12 -51.24 -11.00 -3.24
C LEU A 12 -52.48 -10.63 -4.08
N SER A 13 -52.26 -10.25 -5.35
CA SER A 13 -53.06 -10.58 -6.56
C SER A 13 -52.72 -9.56 -7.67
N TYR A 14 -52.63 -9.81 -8.98
CA TYR A 14 -52.61 -10.97 -9.88
C TYR A 14 -52.36 -10.39 -11.29
N LEU A 15 -51.74 -11.17 -12.20
CA LEU A 15 -51.78 -11.15 -13.70
C LEU A 15 -50.36 -11.37 -14.27
N HIS A 16 -49.94 -12.57 -14.71
CA HIS A 16 -50.26 -13.29 -15.98
C HIS A 16 -50.11 -12.36 -17.21
N GLN A 17 -49.36 -12.63 -18.29
CA GLN A 17 -48.83 -13.81 -19.02
C GLN A 17 -47.51 -13.34 -19.72
N ASN A 18 -46.49 -14.15 -20.04
CA ASN A 18 -46.51 -15.19 -21.07
C ASN A 18 -45.28 -16.10 -20.95
N ARG A 19 -45.53 -17.40 -21.09
CA ARG A 19 -44.56 -18.50 -21.28
C ARG A 19 -44.57 -18.89 -22.76
N ALA A 20 -43.41 -19.23 -23.30
CA ALA A 20 -43.21 -20.34 -24.25
C ALA A 20 -41.70 -20.68 -24.24
N THR A 21 -41.22 -21.72 -23.55
CA THR A 21 -41.06 -23.15 -23.97
C THR A 21 -40.18 -23.30 -25.21
N LEU A 22 -39.02 -23.96 -25.15
CA LEU A 22 -38.80 -25.43 -25.11
C LEU A 22 -37.36 -25.71 -24.55
N ASN A 23 -37.09 -26.54 -23.52
CA ASN A 23 -37.06 -28.04 -23.45
C ASN A 23 -36.34 -28.67 -24.67
N MET A 24 -35.37 -29.60 -24.63
CA MET A 24 -34.85 -30.63 -23.72
C MET A 24 -33.39 -30.89 -24.21
N PHE A 25 -32.42 -31.37 -23.42
CA PHE A 25 -32.22 -32.78 -23.10
C PHE A 25 -31.10 -32.92 -22.06
N SER A 26 -31.23 -33.96 -21.24
CA SER A 26 -30.36 -34.30 -20.13
C SER A 26 -29.68 -35.66 -20.35
N LEU A 27 -28.50 -35.81 -19.72
CA LEU A 27 -27.79 -37.03 -19.27
C LEU A 27 -26.97 -37.86 -20.30
N PRO A 28 -25.98 -38.71 -19.89
CA PRO A 28 -25.32 -38.87 -18.57
C PRO A 28 -23.78 -39.13 -18.54
N SER A 29 -23.21 -38.95 -17.34
CA SER A 29 -22.07 -39.57 -16.61
C SER A 29 -20.94 -40.42 -17.24
N SER A 30 -19.74 -40.16 -16.67
CA SER A 30 -18.67 -41.08 -16.19
C SER A 30 -17.63 -41.67 -17.17
N CYS A 31 -16.33 -41.40 -16.89
CA CYS A 31 -15.29 -42.44 -16.74
C CYS A 31 -13.99 -41.87 -16.13
N LYS A 32 -13.31 -42.71 -15.34
CA LYS A 32 -12.09 -42.47 -14.56
C LYS A 32 -10.80 -42.76 -15.36
N HIS A 33 -9.70 -42.18 -14.87
CA HIS A 33 -8.28 -42.59 -14.95
C HIS A 33 -7.57 -42.65 -16.32
N ASN A 34 -6.57 -41.78 -16.51
CA ASN A 34 -5.14 -42.14 -16.36
C ASN A 34 -4.24 -40.91 -16.55
N GLY A 35 -3.23 -40.78 -15.68
CA GLY A 35 -2.17 -39.79 -15.85
C GLY A 35 -1.11 -40.29 -16.81
N PHE A 36 -0.49 -39.37 -17.56
CA PHE A 36 0.89 -39.47 -18.00
C PHE A 36 1.45 -38.07 -18.22
N SER A 37 2.60 -37.84 -17.57
CA SER A 37 3.54 -36.76 -17.83
C SER A 37 3.96 -36.75 -19.30
N LYS A 38 4.02 -35.56 -19.92
CA LYS A 38 5.09 -35.18 -20.86
C LYS A 38 5.04 -33.68 -21.17
N THR A 39 6.10 -33.02 -20.76
CA THR A 39 6.71 -31.86 -21.41
C THR A 39 6.75 -32.04 -22.93
N LEU A 40 6.54 -30.96 -23.69
CA LEU A 40 7.25 -30.63 -24.94
C LEU A 40 6.72 -29.32 -25.56
N PHE A 41 7.64 -28.38 -25.74
CA PHE A 41 7.53 -27.21 -26.62
C PHE A 41 7.31 -27.63 -28.08
N PRO A 42 6.76 -26.74 -28.93
CA PRO A 42 7.10 -26.71 -30.35
C PRO A 42 7.73 -25.36 -30.79
N PRO A 43 8.37 -25.32 -31.97
CA PRO A 43 9.69 -24.73 -32.11
C PRO A 43 9.74 -23.38 -32.85
N THR A 44 10.90 -22.76 -32.66
CA THR A 44 11.48 -21.61 -33.34
C THR A 44 11.89 -21.87 -34.79
N THR A 45 11.64 -20.88 -35.65
CA THR A 45 12.46 -20.55 -36.85
C THR A 45 12.39 -19.02 -36.95
N SER A 46 13.35 -18.24 -36.42
CA SER A 46 14.72 -17.96 -36.89
C SER A 46 14.79 -17.53 -38.36
N ILE A 47 14.75 -16.21 -38.59
CA ILE A 47 15.56 -15.55 -39.60
C ILE A 47 16.30 -14.40 -38.90
N SER A 48 17.62 -14.59 -38.83
CA SER A 48 18.62 -13.67 -38.32
C SER A 48 18.87 -12.54 -39.33
N ILE A 49 18.90 -11.29 -38.89
CA ILE A 49 19.83 -10.29 -39.46
C ILE A 49 20.48 -9.52 -38.32
N CYS A 50 21.81 -9.52 -38.36
CA CYS A 50 22.75 -8.93 -37.42
C CYS A 50 22.68 -7.41 -37.33
N ARG A 51 22.85 -6.93 -36.08
CA ARG A 51 23.68 -5.80 -35.59
C ARG A 51 23.99 -4.65 -36.55
N TYR A 52 23.82 -3.41 -36.06
CA TYR A 52 24.96 -2.57 -35.62
C TYR A 52 24.46 -1.37 -34.80
N TYR A 53 24.99 -1.25 -33.58
CA TYR A 53 24.97 0.00 -32.81
C TYR A 53 25.98 0.96 -33.45
N PHE A 54 25.57 2.22 -33.68
CA PHE A 54 26.53 3.32 -33.73
C PHE A 54 25.99 4.52 -32.95
N SER A 55 26.75 4.85 -31.92
CA SER A 55 26.80 6.14 -31.25
C SER A 55 27.55 7.13 -32.14
N SER A 56 27.03 8.34 -32.31
CA SER A 56 27.82 9.55 -32.61
C SER A 56 26.92 10.77 -32.43
N THR A 57 27.06 11.51 -31.34
CA THR A 57 27.91 12.72 -31.21
C THR A 57 27.47 13.83 -32.16
N ILE A 58 26.90 14.88 -31.57
CA ILE A 58 26.66 16.18 -32.22
C ILE A 58 28.02 16.76 -32.60
N ALA A 59 28.25 16.91 -33.90
CA ALA A 59 29.31 17.73 -34.45
C ALA A 59 28.65 18.79 -35.33
N THR A 60 28.73 20.03 -34.86
CA THR A 60 28.50 21.26 -35.62
C THR A 60 29.42 21.29 -36.83
N LEU A 61 28.85 21.41 -38.02
CA LEU A 61 29.58 21.82 -39.22
C LEU A 61 28.71 22.79 -40.02
N ASP A 62 29.02 24.06 -39.82
CA ASP A 62 28.80 25.15 -40.76
C ASP A 62 29.33 24.72 -42.14
N HIS A 63 28.45 24.65 -43.13
CA HIS A 63 28.84 24.77 -44.52
C HIS A 63 27.85 25.66 -45.25
N THR A 64 28.27 26.92 -45.36
CA THR A 64 27.94 27.84 -46.43
C THR A 64 28.09 27.16 -47.79
N ILE A 65 26.97 26.96 -48.49
CA ILE A 65 26.97 26.63 -49.92
C ILE A 65 26.35 27.82 -50.66
N THR A 66 27.21 28.55 -51.35
CA THR A 66 26.84 29.54 -52.37
C THR A 66 26.28 28.86 -53.62
N PRO A 67 25.36 29.52 -54.34
CA PRO A 67 24.62 28.89 -55.44
C PRO A 67 25.44 28.92 -56.74
N LYS A 68 25.57 27.77 -57.40
CA LYS A 68 25.96 27.70 -58.81
C LYS A 68 25.18 26.62 -59.55
N GLY A 69 24.57 27.02 -60.66
CA GLY A 69 24.23 26.12 -61.76
C GLY A 69 22.76 26.11 -62.13
N ASN A 70 22.35 27.08 -62.95
CA ASN A 70 21.12 27.02 -63.73
C ASN A 70 21.00 25.66 -64.44
N SER A 71 20.00 24.89 -64.06
CA SER A 71 19.27 24.05 -65.00
C SER A 71 17.79 24.44 -64.87
N SER A 72 17.24 24.91 -65.98
CA SER A 72 15.89 25.41 -66.11
C SER A 72 14.87 24.34 -65.71
N SER A 73 14.21 24.55 -64.58
CA SER A 73 12.88 23.99 -64.33
C SER A 73 11.96 25.17 -64.01
N ASN A 74 10.95 25.37 -64.85
CA ASN A 74 9.94 26.40 -64.68
C ASN A 74 9.16 26.14 -63.38
N THR A 75 9.56 26.74 -62.26
CA THR A 75 8.67 26.86 -61.11
C THR A 75 7.67 27.97 -61.42
N THR A 76 6.56 27.59 -62.05
CA THR A 76 5.40 28.48 -62.21
C THR A 76 4.93 28.85 -60.80
N THR A 77 5.15 30.10 -60.38
CA THR A 77 4.63 30.62 -59.12
C THR A 77 3.11 30.69 -59.21
N ILE A 78 2.43 29.66 -58.70
CA ILE A 78 0.96 29.57 -58.65
C ILE A 78 0.42 30.76 -57.83
N SER A 79 -0.46 31.59 -58.39
CA SER A 79 -1.06 32.72 -57.66
C SER A 79 -2.08 32.23 -56.61
N ASP A 80 -2.41 33.05 -55.60
CA ASP A 80 -3.45 32.69 -54.63
C ASP A 80 -4.81 32.41 -55.30
N SER A 81 -5.10 33.07 -56.43
CA SER A 81 -6.30 32.82 -57.24
C SER A 81 -6.29 31.42 -57.87
N GLN A 82 -5.15 30.99 -58.40
CA GLN A 82 -4.98 29.64 -58.98
C GLN A 82 -5.03 28.55 -57.90
N GLU A 83 -4.57 28.87 -56.69
CA GLU A 83 -4.66 27.98 -55.54
C GLU A 83 -6.11 27.74 -55.09
N ILE A 84 -6.96 28.77 -55.17
CA ILE A 84 -8.41 28.66 -54.92
C ILE A 84 -9.10 27.82 -56.00
N GLU A 85 -8.71 27.98 -57.27
CA GLU A 85 -9.23 27.15 -58.36
C GLU A 85 -8.88 25.66 -58.16
N LEU A 86 -7.63 25.37 -57.79
CA LEU A 86 -7.19 24.03 -57.44
C LEU A 86 -8.00 23.47 -56.26
N LYS A 87 -8.22 24.27 -55.20
CA LYS A 87 -9.07 23.87 -54.06
C LYS A 87 -10.47 23.46 -54.49
N ASN A 88 -11.12 24.27 -55.33
CA ASN A 88 -12.48 24.03 -55.79
C ASN A 88 -12.56 22.79 -56.69
N PHE A 89 -11.55 22.60 -57.56
CA PHE A 89 -11.40 21.41 -58.38
C PHE A 89 -11.30 20.15 -57.52
N ILE A 90 -10.37 20.11 -56.56
CA ILE A 90 -10.18 18.95 -55.66
C ILE A 90 -11.43 18.68 -54.84
N SER A 91 -12.10 19.73 -54.35
CA SER A 91 -13.34 19.58 -53.59
C SER A 91 -14.44 18.92 -54.41
N LYS A 92 -14.56 19.31 -55.70
CA LYS A 92 -15.54 18.73 -56.62
C LYS A 92 -15.20 17.29 -56.98
N GLU A 93 -13.96 17.02 -57.40
CA GLU A 93 -13.54 15.70 -57.89
C GLU A 93 -13.47 14.63 -56.80
N LEU A 94 -13.15 15.02 -55.55
CA LEU A 94 -13.13 14.10 -54.42
C LEU A 94 -14.46 14.09 -53.64
N GLU A 95 -15.52 14.69 -54.19
CA GLU A 95 -16.86 14.78 -53.58
C GLU A 95 -16.82 15.31 -52.13
N ILE A 96 -16.06 16.36 -51.90
CA ILE A 96 -15.94 17.05 -50.61
C ILE A 96 -17.07 18.09 -50.55
N ASN A 97 -18.21 17.68 -50.00
CA ASN A 97 -19.44 18.47 -50.00
C ASN A 97 -19.59 19.33 -48.73
N SER A 98 -18.77 19.08 -47.72
CA SER A 98 -18.75 19.81 -46.45
C SER A 98 -17.33 19.94 -45.89
N LEU A 99 -17.11 20.91 -45.00
CA LEU A 99 -15.83 21.05 -44.29
C LEU A 99 -15.45 19.78 -43.52
N ASN A 100 -16.43 19.02 -43.05
CA ASN A 100 -16.21 17.76 -42.34
C ASN A 100 -15.74 16.62 -43.25
N ASP A 101 -15.97 16.71 -44.57
CA ASP A 101 -15.50 15.69 -45.51
C ASP A 101 -13.98 15.73 -45.66
N TRP A 102 -13.35 16.88 -45.41
CA TRP A 102 -11.89 17.00 -45.31
C TRP A 102 -11.29 16.18 -44.17
N TYR A 103 -12.04 15.95 -43.08
CA TYR A 103 -11.62 15.08 -41.98
C TYR A 103 -11.87 13.59 -42.27
N LYS A 104 -12.97 13.27 -42.96
CA LYS A 104 -13.45 11.89 -43.11
C LYS A 104 -12.80 11.11 -44.24
N LYS A 105 -12.10 11.80 -45.15
CA LYS A 105 -11.51 11.21 -46.35
C LYS A 105 -9.98 11.28 -46.27
N ASP A 106 -9.31 10.23 -46.75
CA ASP A 106 -7.85 10.25 -46.93
C ASP A 106 -7.48 11.04 -48.19
N ILE A 107 -7.56 12.37 -48.10
CA ILE A 107 -7.39 13.25 -49.27
C ILE A 107 -6.03 13.02 -49.94
N LEU A 108 -4.95 12.82 -49.17
CA LEU A 108 -3.62 12.58 -49.74
C LEU A 108 -3.53 11.22 -50.42
N HIS A 109 -4.11 10.16 -49.85
CA HIS A 109 -4.16 8.87 -50.54
C HIS A 109 -5.02 8.94 -51.80
N LEU A 110 -6.19 9.58 -51.76
CA LEU A 110 -7.06 9.75 -52.91
C LEU A 110 -6.38 10.53 -54.03
N ILE A 111 -5.63 11.61 -53.71
CA ILE A 111 -4.82 12.34 -54.68
C ILE A 111 -3.75 11.42 -55.30
N LYS A 112 -3.00 10.69 -54.46
CA LYS A 112 -1.94 9.78 -54.94
C LYS A 112 -2.49 8.63 -55.77
N ASP A 113 -3.65 8.09 -55.40
CA ASP A 113 -4.33 7.01 -56.12
C ASP A 113 -4.81 7.49 -57.49
N LYS A 114 -5.38 8.70 -57.59
CA LYS A 114 -5.73 9.35 -58.86
C LYS A 114 -4.51 9.62 -59.75
N ILE A 115 -3.39 10.03 -59.14
CA ILE A 115 -2.12 10.24 -59.85
C ILE A 115 -1.52 8.90 -60.34
N SER A 116 -1.68 7.82 -59.57
CA SER A 116 -1.07 6.51 -59.87
C SER A 116 -1.90 5.69 -60.87
N SER A 117 -3.23 5.74 -60.75
CA SER A 117 -4.18 4.97 -61.59
C SER A 117 -4.23 5.43 -63.06
N SER A 118 -3.69 6.60 -63.36
CA SER A 118 -3.65 7.20 -64.71
C SER A 118 -2.33 6.96 -65.45
N GLY A 119 -1.35 6.28 -64.83
CA GLY A 119 -0.02 6.02 -65.39
C GLY A 119 0.06 4.98 -66.53
N SER A 120 -1.08 4.44 -67.01
CA SER A 120 -1.13 3.42 -68.07
C SER A 120 -1.74 3.89 -69.39
N SER A 121 -2.21 5.15 -69.50
CA SER A 121 -2.71 5.73 -70.76
C SER A 121 -1.85 6.93 -71.15
N ASN A 122 -1.17 6.85 -72.29
CA ASN A 122 -0.39 7.94 -72.90
C ASN A 122 -1.27 9.07 -73.49
N ASP A 123 -2.38 9.43 -72.84
CA ASP A 123 -3.18 10.58 -73.22
C ASP A 123 -2.67 11.83 -72.51
N THR A 124 -1.82 12.59 -73.20
CA THR A 124 -1.20 13.85 -72.75
C THR A 124 -2.19 15.02 -72.62
N ASN A 125 -3.50 14.77 -72.59
CA ASN A 125 -4.56 15.77 -72.57
C ASN A 125 -5.51 15.68 -71.35
N ASP A 126 -5.20 14.86 -70.34
CA ASP A 126 -6.00 14.84 -69.11
C ASP A 126 -5.66 16.05 -68.22
N ASN A 127 -6.37 17.16 -68.47
CA ASN A 127 -6.31 18.37 -67.65
C ASN A 127 -6.60 18.10 -66.17
N GLY A 128 -7.39 17.08 -65.83
CA GLY A 128 -7.68 16.72 -64.44
C GLY A 128 -6.47 16.14 -63.71
N LEU A 129 -5.72 15.24 -64.36
CA LEU A 129 -4.49 14.68 -63.82
C LEU A 129 -3.42 15.75 -63.58
N LEU A 130 -3.32 16.75 -64.47
CA LEU A 130 -2.40 17.87 -64.31
C LEU A 130 -2.75 18.69 -63.06
N LEU A 131 -4.04 18.96 -62.82
CA LEU A 131 -4.52 19.69 -61.64
C LEU A 131 -4.28 18.90 -60.34
N PHE A 132 -4.43 17.57 -60.34
CA PHE A 132 -4.06 16.74 -59.19
C PHE A 132 -2.55 16.80 -58.87
N LYS A 133 -1.68 16.73 -59.88
CA LYS A 133 -0.23 16.87 -59.71
C LYS A 133 0.15 18.27 -59.22
N GLN A 134 -0.45 19.31 -59.79
CA GLN A 134 -0.23 20.70 -59.36
C GLN A 134 -0.65 20.91 -57.91
N PHE A 135 -1.78 20.33 -57.48
CA PHE A 135 -2.21 20.41 -56.08
C PHE A 135 -1.27 19.66 -55.12
N ASP A 136 -0.82 18.46 -55.48
CA ASP A 136 0.18 17.70 -54.72
C ASP A 136 1.50 18.48 -54.58
N ASP A 137 1.95 19.15 -55.64
CA ASP A 137 3.13 20.02 -55.63
C ASP A 137 2.92 21.27 -54.75
N VAL A 138 1.75 21.91 -54.80
CA VAL A 138 1.41 23.04 -53.91
C VAL A 138 1.46 22.60 -52.45
N LEU A 139 0.87 21.45 -52.11
CA LEU A 139 0.90 20.92 -50.75
C LEU A 139 2.34 20.67 -50.28
N LYS A 140 3.17 20.02 -51.10
CA LYS A 140 4.57 19.74 -50.77
C LYS A 140 5.41 21.00 -50.61
N THR A 141 5.28 21.95 -51.53
CA THR A 141 6.17 23.13 -51.60
C THR A 141 5.76 24.27 -50.69
N ARG A 142 4.45 24.51 -50.49
CA ARG A 142 3.94 25.65 -49.68
C ARG A 142 3.48 25.26 -48.29
N TYR A 143 2.99 24.03 -48.12
CA TYR A 143 2.32 23.59 -46.89
C TYR A 143 3.03 22.42 -46.22
N ASN A 144 4.29 22.13 -46.59
CA ASN A 144 5.07 21.03 -46.04
C ASN A 144 4.32 19.69 -46.04
N ASN A 145 3.57 19.45 -47.14
CA ASN A 145 2.71 18.28 -47.34
C ASN A 145 1.61 18.12 -46.26
N SER A 146 1.13 19.24 -45.68
CA SER A 146 0.11 19.28 -44.64
C SER A 146 -1.22 19.84 -45.17
N ILE A 147 -2.22 18.96 -45.24
CA ILE A 147 -3.62 19.36 -45.53
C ILE A 147 -4.14 20.32 -44.46
N PHE A 148 -3.70 20.17 -43.20
CA PHE A 148 -4.08 21.06 -42.10
C PHE A 148 -3.62 22.51 -42.34
N GLU A 149 -2.36 22.72 -42.75
CA GLU A 149 -1.83 24.07 -42.99
C GLU A 149 -2.53 24.73 -44.17
N PHE A 150 -2.78 23.96 -45.23
CA PHE A 150 -3.57 24.41 -46.38
C PHE A 150 -4.98 24.85 -45.96
N LEU A 151 -5.71 24.01 -45.22
CA LEU A 151 -7.09 24.34 -44.82
C LEU A 151 -7.16 25.45 -43.78
N SER A 152 -6.18 25.55 -42.88
CA SER A 152 -6.11 26.64 -41.90
C SER A 152 -5.93 27.99 -42.58
N LYS A 153 -5.17 28.07 -43.68
CA LYS A 153 -5.05 29.30 -44.50
C LYS A 153 -6.37 29.63 -45.23
N HIS A 154 -7.01 28.63 -45.82
CA HIS A 154 -8.19 28.84 -46.69
C HIS A 154 -9.52 28.94 -45.94
N TYR A 155 -9.56 28.48 -44.69
CA TYR A 155 -10.74 28.52 -43.82
C TYR A 155 -10.30 28.95 -42.40
N PRO A 156 -9.82 30.19 -42.23
CA PRO A 156 -9.26 30.66 -40.96
C PRO A 156 -10.29 30.76 -39.84
N ASP A 157 -11.58 30.95 -40.19
CA ASP A 157 -12.68 31.02 -39.22
C ASP A 157 -13.12 29.64 -38.70
N TYR A 158 -12.63 28.55 -39.31
CA TYR A 158 -12.95 27.20 -38.90
C TYR A 158 -11.89 26.66 -37.93
N GLN A 159 -12.33 26.18 -36.78
CA GLN A 159 -11.44 25.59 -35.77
C GLN A 159 -11.00 24.19 -36.19
N TRP A 160 -9.89 24.13 -36.93
CA TRP A 160 -9.26 22.89 -37.33
C TRP A 160 -8.49 22.26 -36.15
N ASN A 161 -8.78 21.01 -35.81
CA ASN A 161 -8.00 20.26 -34.85
C ASN A 161 -6.90 19.51 -35.59
N ARG A 162 -5.64 19.74 -35.22
CA ARG A 162 -4.50 19.09 -35.88
C ARG A 162 -4.66 17.58 -35.88
N TRP A 163 -4.97 16.96 -34.74
CA TRP A 163 -5.10 15.51 -34.57
C TRP A 163 -6.26 14.84 -35.35
N ASP A 164 -7.28 15.59 -35.79
CA ASP A 164 -8.45 15.01 -36.47
C ASP A 164 -8.16 14.62 -37.94
N PHE A 165 -7.18 15.26 -38.60
CA PHE A 165 -6.76 14.94 -39.97
C PHE A 165 -5.96 13.63 -40.10
N TYR A 166 -5.54 13.06 -38.97
CA TYR A 166 -4.54 12.00 -38.95
C TYR A 166 -5.13 10.60 -38.74
N GLN A 167 -6.45 10.45 -38.82
CA GLN A 167 -7.09 9.13 -38.93
C GLN A 167 -6.65 8.40 -40.21
N PHE A 168 -6.24 9.14 -41.24
CA PHE A 168 -5.91 8.61 -42.56
C PHE A 168 -4.46 8.90 -43.02
N VAL A 169 -3.88 10.03 -42.61
CA VAL A 169 -2.54 10.47 -43.03
C VAL A 169 -1.48 10.12 -41.97
N ASN A 170 -0.29 9.62 -42.34
CA ASN A 170 0.87 9.55 -41.42
C ASN A 170 1.28 10.96 -41.00
N HIS A 171 1.41 11.24 -39.69
CA HIS A 171 1.94 12.54 -39.24
C HIS A 171 3.26 12.85 -39.96
N PRO A 172 3.57 14.13 -40.27
CA PRO A 172 4.94 14.52 -40.56
C PRO A 172 5.86 13.89 -39.51
N GLN A 173 6.97 13.31 -39.95
CA GLN A 173 7.90 12.62 -39.04
C GLN A 173 8.24 13.56 -37.88
N GLY A 174 7.89 13.17 -36.65
CA GLY A 174 8.14 13.98 -35.46
C GLY A 174 7.02 14.95 -35.02
N PHE A 175 5.80 14.93 -35.60
CA PHE A 175 4.69 15.79 -35.13
C PHE A 175 4.40 15.65 -33.63
N TRP A 176 4.30 14.41 -33.14
CA TRP A 176 4.13 14.13 -31.71
C TRP A 176 5.44 14.21 -30.93
N SER A 177 6.56 14.59 -31.56
CA SER A 177 7.85 14.78 -30.87
C SER A 177 7.97 16.17 -30.26
N THR A 178 7.14 17.14 -30.65
CA THR A 178 7.16 18.50 -30.07
C THR A 178 6.30 18.57 -28.81
N ASN A 179 6.81 19.25 -27.78
CA ASN A 179 6.09 19.40 -26.52
C ASN A 179 4.81 20.25 -26.69
N ASP A 180 4.88 21.30 -27.52
CA ASP A 180 3.74 22.19 -27.78
C ASP A 180 2.53 21.44 -28.35
N ASN A 181 2.74 20.53 -29.31
CA ASN A 181 1.65 19.74 -29.88
C ASN A 181 1.05 18.77 -28.84
N ARG A 182 1.88 18.23 -27.94
CA ARG A 182 1.41 17.36 -26.83
C ARG A 182 0.58 18.15 -25.83
N LEU A 183 1.03 19.36 -25.46
CA LEU A 183 0.35 20.24 -24.54
C LEU A 183 -0.99 20.73 -25.10
N GLU A 184 -1.01 21.15 -26.36
CA GLU A 184 -2.22 21.57 -27.07
C GLU A 184 -3.26 20.43 -27.13
N PHE A 185 -2.81 19.21 -27.43
CA PHE A 185 -3.69 18.04 -27.43
C PHE A 185 -4.29 17.75 -26.05
N VAL A 186 -3.49 17.83 -24.98
CA VAL A 186 -3.99 17.60 -23.62
C VAL A 186 -4.98 18.68 -23.21
N ASN A 187 -4.73 19.94 -23.54
CA ASN A 187 -5.69 21.01 -23.30
C ASN A 187 -7.02 20.76 -24.01
N TYR A 188 -6.98 20.36 -25.29
CA TYR A 188 -8.17 19.93 -26.02
C TYR A 188 -8.88 18.74 -25.36
N LEU A 189 -8.13 17.74 -24.91
CA LEU A 189 -8.69 16.56 -24.26
C LEU A 189 -9.41 16.94 -22.95
N CYS A 190 -8.79 17.79 -22.14
CA CYS A 190 -9.38 18.36 -20.94
C CYS A 190 -10.69 19.11 -21.24
N GLU A 191 -10.73 19.90 -22.32
CA GLU A 191 -11.95 20.58 -22.75
C GLU A 191 -13.07 19.60 -23.16
N LYS A 192 -12.74 18.57 -23.93
CA LYS A 192 -13.73 17.57 -24.36
C LYS A 192 -14.28 16.74 -23.21
N LEU A 193 -13.44 16.46 -22.22
CA LEU A 193 -13.82 15.76 -21.00
C LEU A 193 -14.45 16.66 -19.93
N LYS A 194 -14.62 17.96 -20.23
CA LYS A 194 -15.20 18.97 -19.33
C LYS A 194 -14.46 19.07 -18.00
N PHE A 195 -13.13 19.02 -18.04
CA PHE A 195 -12.30 19.33 -16.89
C PHE A 195 -12.33 20.83 -16.62
N ASP A 196 -12.30 21.22 -15.34
CA ASP A 196 -12.39 22.61 -14.94
C ASP A 196 -11.15 23.36 -15.44
N LYS A 197 -11.40 24.43 -16.22
CA LYS A 197 -10.38 25.35 -16.74
C LYS A 197 -9.91 26.30 -15.63
N HIS A 198 -9.31 25.79 -14.57
CA HIS A 198 -8.46 26.67 -13.77
C HIS A 198 -7.17 26.90 -14.56
N LYS A 199 -6.93 28.16 -14.96
CA LYS A 199 -5.63 28.56 -15.50
C LYS A 199 -4.63 28.48 -14.34
N PRO A 200 -3.51 27.76 -14.48
CA PRO A 200 -2.50 27.72 -13.44
C PRO A 200 -1.84 29.10 -13.36
N ASP A 201 -2.28 29.92 -12.42
CA ASP A 201 -1.62 31.21 -12.12
C ASP A 201 -0.34 30.99 -11.28
N HIS A 202 -0.15 29.81 -10.68
CA HIS A 202 1.04 29.46 -9.89
C HIS A 202 1.39 27.97 -9.93
N ASP A 203 2.66 27.67 -9.68
CA ASP A 203 3.38 26.39 -9.82
C ASP A 203 2.85 25.18 -9.00
N GLN A 204 1.70 25.28 -8.32
CA GLN A 204 1.16 24.19 -7.50
C GLN A 204 -0.37 24.13 -7.52
N ASP A 205 -0.99 24.21 -8.69
CA ASP A 205 -2.43 23.97 -8.80
C ASP A 205 -2.74 22.46 -8.73
N HIS A 206 -2.76 21.94 -7.50
CA HIS A 206 -3.11 20.55 -7.20
C HIS A 206 -4.46 20.14 -7.81
N GLN A 207 -5.38 21.09 -8.02
CA GLN A 207 -6.70 20.81 -8.57
C GLN A 207 -6.63 20.48 -10.06
N PHE A 208 -5.81 21.17 -10.85
CA PHE A 208 -5.61 20.84 -12.27
C PHE A 208 -5.01 19.44 -12.45
N TYR A 209 -3.87 19.17 -11.81
CA TYR A 209 -3.19 17.87 -11.96
C TYR A 209 -4.03 16.70 -11.44
N SER A 210 -4.84 16.91 -10.40
CA SER A 210 -5.75 15.87 -9.88
C SER A 210 -6.75 15.36 -10.93
N GLN A 211 -7.15 16.23 -11.87
CA GLN A 211 -8.07 15.86 -12.95
C GLN A 211 -7.38 15.01 -14.01
N LEU A 212 -6.08 15.23 -14.26
CA LEU A 212 -5.31 14.49 -15.25
C LEU A 212 -5.12 13.01 -14.89
N TYR A 213 -5.18 12.63 -13.60
CA TYR A 213 -5.24 11.22 -13.19
C TYR A 213 -6.47 10.48 -13.73
N LYS A 214 -7.54 11.20 -14.08
CA LYS A 214 -8.77 10.63 -14.65
C LYS A 214 -8.61 10.25 -16.13
N LEU A 215 -7.55 10.72 -16.81
CA LEU A 215 -7.31 10.41 -18.21
C LEU A 215 -7.03 8.91 -18.41
N LYS A 216 -7.69 8.36 -19.41
CA LYS A 216 -7.60 6.94 -19.80
C LYS A 216 -7.02 6.80 -21.18
N LYS A 217 -6.42 5.65 -21.46
CA LYS A 217 -6.00 5.28 -22.83
C LYS A 217 -7.14 5.42 -23.84
N SER A 218 -8.37 5.08 -23.45
CA SER A 218 -9.56 5.20 -24.31
C SER A 218 -9.82 6.63 -24.76
N ASP A 219 -9.51 7.62 -23.93
CA ASP A 219 -9.76 9.03 -24.23
C ASP A 219 -8.82 9.48 -25.36
N PHE A 220 -7.53 9.11 -25.26
CA PHE A 220 -6.58 9.32 -26.36
C PHE A 220 -7.03 8.60 -27.65
N GLN A 221 -7.60 7.41 -27.54
CA GLN A 221 -8.06 6.67 -28.70
C GLN A 221 -9.28 7.32 -29.38
N GLN A 222 -10.23 7.76 -28.57
CA GLN A 222 -11.47 8.39 -29.01
C GLN A 222 -11.24 9.74 -29.69
N TYR A 223 -10.27 10.52 -29.20
CA TYR A 223 -10.07 11.90 -29.60
C TYR A 223 -8.84 12.11 -30.51
N GLY A 224 -8.39 11.09 -31.23
CA GLY A 224 -7.33 11.22 -32.25
C GLY A 224 -5.88 11.09 -31.75
N GLY A 225 -5.67 10.96 -30.44
CA GLY A 225 -4.37 10.73 -29.78
C GLY A 225 -3.85 9.28 -29.79
N SER A 226 -4.45 8.38 -30.57
CA SER A 226 -4.07 6.96 -30.62
C SER A 226 -2.58 6.73 -30.92
N ARG A 227 -1.99 7.54 -31.81
CA ARG A 227 -0.56 7.42 -32.16
C ARG A 227 0.33 8.04 -31.10
N LEU A 228 -0.09 9.16 -30.50
CA LEU A 228 0.62 9.81 -29.41
C LEU A 228 0.86 8.84 -28.26
N ILE A 229 -0.20 8.22 -27.74
CA ILE A 229 -0.09 7.34 -26.57
C ILE A 229 0.72 6.06 -26.85
N LYS A 230 0.76 5.61 -28.12
CA LYS A 230 1.60 4.48 -28.55
C LYS A 230 3.10 4.76 -28.41
N VAL A 231 3.53 6.02 -28.63
CA VAL A 231 4.93 6.44 -28.41
C VAL A 231 5.34 6.18 -26.96
N PHE A 232 4.40 6.36 -26.03
CA PHE A 232 4.58 6.12 -24.60
C PHE A 232 4.14 4.71 -24.16
N GLN A 233 4.22 3.71 -25.05
CA GLN A 233 3.89 2.31 -24.76
C GLN A 233 2.47 2.08 -24.21
N ASP A 234 1.52 2.92 -24.59
CA ASP A 234 0.16 2.99 -24.07
C ASP A 234 0.04 3.40 -22.58
N SER A 235 1.06 4.08 -22.04
CA SER A 235 1.10 4.53 -20.65
C SER A 235 0.77 6.02 -20.54
N VAL A 236 -0.41 6.33 -20.00
CA VAL A 236 -0.82 7.72 -19.69
C VAL A 236 0.12 8.35 -18.67
N TYR A 237 0.52 7.58 -17.65
CA TYR A 237 1.54 7.99 -16.68
C TYR A 237 2.83 8.43 -17.36
N SER A 238 3.39 7.60 -18.24
CA SER A 238 4.67 7.91 -18.90
C SER A 238 4.57 9.15 -19.80
N PHE A 239 3.43 9.34 -20.44
CA PHE A 239 3.16 10.53 -21.22
C PHE A 239 3.08 11.79 -20.35
N LEU A 240 2.38 11.74 -19.21
CA LEU A 240 2.25 12.91 -18.32
C LEU A 240 3.53 13.24 -17.55
N CYS A 241 4.35 12.24 -17.19
CA CYS A 241 5.69 12.47 -16.64
C CYS A 241 6.61 13.19 -17.62
N ASP A 242 6.50 12.87 -18.91
CA ASP A 242 7.26 13.54 -19.96
C ASP A 242 6.75 14.96 -20.23
N LEU A 243 5.42 15.15 -20.24
CA LEU A 243 4.80 16.46 -20.48
C LEU A 243 4.94 17.43 -19.29
N TYR A 244 4.88 16.91 -18.07
CA TYR A 244 4.94 17.67 -16.81
C TYR A 244 6.01 17.08 -15.87
N PRO A 245 7.31 17.24 -16.19
CA PRO A 245 8.40 16.60 -15.45
C PRO A 245 8.59 17.13 -14.02
N ASN A 246 8.14 18.36 -13.76
CA ASN A 246 8.24 18.99 -12.43
C ASN A 246 7.14 18.52 -11.47
N TYR A 247 6.12 17.81 -11.95
CA TYR A 247 5.05 17.29 -11.12
C TYR A 247 5.33 15.84 -10.71
N ASN A 248 5.27 15.57 -9.40
CA ASN A 248 5.52 14.22 -8.88
C ASN A 248 4.28 13.34 -9.01
N TRP A 249 4.19 12.63 -10.14
CA TRP A 249 3.08 11.73 -10.45
C TRP A 249 3.12 10.44 -9.62
N GLU A 250 2.00 10.10 -8.99
CA GLU A 250 1.76 8.86 -8.26
C GLU A 250 1.23 7.78 -9.22
N PRO A 251 2.04 6.78 -9.63
CA PRO A 251 1.68 5.88 -10.73
C PRO A 251 0.44 5.03 -10.45
N TRP A 252 0.15 4.75 -9.18
CA TRP A 252 -1.02 3.99 -8.73
C TRP A 252 -2.32 4.78 -8.76
N MET A 253 -2.28 6.12 -8.85
CA MET A 253 -3.51 6.94 -8.90
C MET A 253 -4.17 6.95 -10.29
N PHE A 254 -3.47 6.47 -11.31
CA PHE A 254 -4.02 6.23 -12.64
C PHE A 254 -4.90 4.97 -12.64
N GLU A 255 -5.86 4.91 -13.58
CA GLU A 255 -6.70 3.71 -13.79
C GLU A 255 -5.87 2.42 -13.89
N ARG A 256 -4.67 2.52 -14.47
CA ARG A 256 -3.68 1.45 -14.53
C ARG A 256 -2.29 1.98 -14.26
N ALA A 257 -1.63 1.40 -13.27
CA ALA A 257 -0.18 1.58 -13.09
C ALA A 257 0.58 1.11 -14.35
N PRO A 258 1.78 1.66 -14.63
CA PRO A 258 2.58 1.29 -15.80
C PRO A 258 2.83 -0.22 -15.89
N LYS A 259 3.02 -0.73 -17.11
CA LYS A 259 3.31 -2.15 -17.32
C LYS A 259 4.56 -2.54 -16.52
N LYS A 260 4.47 -3.66 -15.79
CA LYS A 260 5.54 -4.20 -14.92
C LYS A 260 5.93 -3.30 -13.73
N PHE A 261 5.24 -2.18 -13.49
CA PHE A 261 5.55 -1.26 -12.39
C PHE A 261 5.66 -1.96 -11.03
N TRP A 262 4.65 -2.77 -10.69
CA TRP A 262 4.62 -3.55 -9.45
C TRP A 262 5.64 -4.69 -9.40
N GLY A 263 6.26 -5.05 -10.52
CA GLY A 263 7.31 -6.08 -10.53
C GLY A 263 8.62 -5.60 -9.90
N ASP A 264 8.82 -4.30 -9.76
CA ASP A 264 10.00 -3.70 -9.13
C ASP A 264 9.74 -3.45 -7.63
N LEU A 265 10.57 -4.05 -6.78
CA LEU A 265 10.47 -3.92 -5.32
C LEU A 265 10.60 -2.46 -4.84
N ASN A 266 11.39 -1.62 -5.52
CA ASN A 266 11.54 -0.21 -5.15
C ASN A 266 10.22 0.56 -5.35
N ASN A 267 9.51 0.29 -6.44
CA ASN A 267 8.18 0.86 -6.68
C ASN A 267 7.17 0.42 -5.63
N GLN A 268 7.25 -0.84 -5.20
CA GLN A 268 6.42 -1.35 -4.10
C GLN A 268 6.75 -0.65 -2.77
N LYS A 269 8.03 -0.41 -2.47
CA LYS A 269 8.46 0.35 -1.28
C LYS A 269 7.96 1.80 -1.32
N ILE A 270 8.04 2.46 -2.47
CA ILE A 270 7.52 3.83 -2.65
C ILE A 270 6.01 3.87 -2.36
N TYR A 271 5.23 2.92 -2.90
CA TYR A 271 3.81 2.81 -2.60
C TYR A 271 3.53 2.54 -1.12
N ILE A 272 4.24 1.58 -0.50
CA ILE A 272 4.03 1.23 0.91
C ILE A 272 4.35 2.43 1.81
N ASN A 273 5.42 3.18 1.52
CA ASN A 273 5.74 4.38 2.28
C ASN A 273 4.65 5.45 2.14
N TRP A 274 4.20 5.70 0.91
CA TRP A 274 3.07 6.60 0.65
C TRP A 274 1.80 6.16 1.36
N LEU A 275 1.46 4.86 1.33
CA LEU A 275 0.27 4.30 1.98
C LEU A 275 0.36 4.47 3.50
N GLY A 276 1.53 4.22 4.10
CA GLY A 276 1.77 4.46 5.52
C GLY A 276 1.52 5.92 5.89
N ASN A 277 2.07 6.86 5.12
CA ASN A 277 1.85 8.30 5.31
C ASN A 277 0.38 8.68 5.15
N LYS A 278 -0.29 8.15 4.12
CA LYS A 278 -1.70 8.39 3.83
C LYS A 278 -2.61 7.91 4.97
N LEU A 279 -2.25 6.80 5.63
CA LEU A 279 -2.96 6.25 6.78
C LEU A 279 -2.55 6.87 8.12
N GLY A 280 -1.59 7.80 8.13
CA GLY A 280 -1.10 8.46 9.34
C GLY A 280 -0.27 7.53 10.24
N PHE A 281 0.42 6.54 9.67
CA PHE A 281 1.28 5.65 10.43
C PHE A 281 2.58 6.38 10.80
N LYS A 282 2.81 6.50 12.12
CA LYS A 282 4.01 7.10 12.72
C LYS A 282 5.09 6.06 13.06
N ASN A 283 4.74 4.78 13.10
CA ASN A 283 5.68 3.69 13.41
C ASN A 283 5.27 2.35 12.76
N TYR A 284 6.22 1.42 12.69
CA TYR A 284 6.02 0.14 12.00
C TYR A 284 4.96 -0.76 12.66
N ASN A 285 4.73 -0.65 13.97
CA ASN A 285 3.74 -1.48 14.67
C ASN A 285 2.30 -1.25 14.17
N GLN A 286 1.99 -0.06 13.64
CA GLN A 286 0.66 0.24 13.12
C GLN A 286 0.29 -0.60 11.89
N TRP A 287 1.28 -1.12 11.18
CA TRP A 287 1.05 -2.03 10.06
C TRP A 287 0.48 -3.39 10.46
N TYR A 288 0.58 -3.82 11.73
CA TYR A 288 -0.08 -5.05 12.18
C TYR A 288 -1.62 -5.00 12.02
N GLY A 289 -2.19 -3.79 12.01
CA GLY A 289 -3.61 -3.53 11.78
C GLY A 289 -3.99 -3.33 10.31
N ILE A 290 -3.06 -3.46 9.36
CA ILE A 290 -3.34 -3.20 7.95
C ILE A 290 -4.38 -4.18 7.39
N SER A 291 -5.34 -3.65 6.63
CA SER A 291 -6.42 -4.43 6.03
C SER A 291 -6.32 -4.49 4.51
N LYS A 292 -7.09 -5.40 3.89
CA LYS A 292 -7.21 -5.45 2.43
C LYS A 292 -7.88 -4.19 1.88
N ALA A 293 -8.84 -3.63 2.62
CA ALA A 293 -9.54 -2.40 2.23
C ALA A 293 -8.55 -1.23 2.13
N ASP A 294 -7.59 -1.13 3.04
CA ASP A 294 -6.59 -0.05 3.01
C ASP A 294 -5.79 -0.03 1.70
N PHE A 295 -5.49 -1.18 1.11
CA PHE A 295 -4.87 -1.24 -0.21
C PHE A 295 -5.87 -0.97 -1.33
N VAL A 296 -7.06 -1.58 -1.29
CA VAL A 296 -8.06 -1.45 -2.37
C VAL A 296 -8.55 0.00 -2.52
N ASP A 297 -8.86 0.66 -1.41
CA ASP A 297 -9.34 2.04 -1.38
C ASP A 297 -8.25 3.05 -1.77
N ASN A 298 -6.97 2.61 -1.76
CA ASN A 298 -5.81 3.42 -2.13
C ASN A 298 -5.05 2.80 -3.33
N ASN A 299 -5.79 2.23 -4.30
CA ASN A 299 -5.29 1.76 -5.60
C ASN A 299 -4.17 0.69 -5.60
N GLY A 300 -3.95 0.02 -4.46
CA GLY A 300 -2.97 -1.06 -4.28
C GLY A 300 -3.50 -2.46 -4.53
N ALA A 301 -4.71 -2.60 -5.06
CA ALA A 301 -5.32 -3.92 -5.31
C ALA A 301 -4.44 -4.81 -6.20
N THR A 302 -3.85 -4.24 -7.25
CA THR A 302 -2.96 -4.95 -8.18
C THR A 302 -1.65 -5.37 -7.51
N LEU A 303 -1.08 -4.52 -6.63
CA LEU A 303 0.08 -4.89 -5.82
C LEU A 303 -0.23 -6.11 -4.95
N LEU A 304 -1.37 -6.12 -4.27
CA LEU A 304 -1.77 -7.25 -3.43
C LEU A 304 -1.89 -8.57 -4.19
N LEU A 305 -2.25 -8.55 -5.47
CA LEU A 305 -2.34 -9.77 -6.28
C LEU A 305 -0.98 -10.49 -6.39
N LEU A 306 0.13 -9.77 -6.41
CA LEU A 306 1.49 -10.36 -6.40
C LEU A 306 1.76 -11.15 -5.12
N TYR A 307 1.05 -10.82 -4.04
CA TYR A 307 1.16 -11.44 -2.72
C TYR A 307 -0.04 -12.34 -2.39
N GLY A 308 -0.72 -12.86 -3.41
CA GLY A 308 -1.88 -13.75 -3.24
C GLY A 308 -3.07 -13.07 -2.55
N GLY A 309 -3.19 -11.75 -2.67
CA GLY A 309 -4.23 -10.95 -2.05
C GLY A 309 -4.05 -10.72 -0.54
N SER A 310 -2.86 -11.00 0.01
CA SER A 310 -2.59 -10.88 1.45
C SER A 310 -1.82 -9.60 1.79
N PRO A 311 -2.44 -8.65 2.52
CA PRO A 311 -1.75 -7.47 3.05
C PRO A 311 -0.56 -7.82 3.93
N VAL A 312 -0.70 -8.86 4.76
CA VAL A 312 0.35 -9.34 5.66
C VAL A 312 1.60 -9.77 4.88
N LYS A 313 1.42 -10.58 3.83
CA LYS A 313 2.56 -11.01 2.99
C LYS A 313 3.22 -9.84 2.28
N ALA A 314 2.42 -8.93 1.72
CA ALA A 314 2.95 -7.74 1.03
C ALA A 314 3.81 -6.90 1.98
N VAL A 315 3.27 -6.53 3.14
CA VAL A 315 3.98 -5.70 4.12
C VAL A 315 5.21 -6.39 4.68
N ALA A 316 5.06 -7.66 5.10
CA ALA A 316 6.17 -8.41 5.69
C ALA A 316 7.33 -8.59 4.72
N GLU A 317 7.06 -8.82 3.42
CA GLU A 317 8.11 -8.98 2.41
C GLU A 317 8.71 -7.64 1.97
N ILE A 318 7.89 -6.62 1.72
CA ILE A 318 8.34 -5.31 1.22
C ILE A 318 9.18 -4.58 2.26
N LEU A 319 8.85 -4.72 3.55
CA LEU A 319 9.50 -4.04 4.68
C LEU A 319 10.40 -4.97 5.52
N LYS A 320 10.79 -6.14 5.00
CA LYS A 320 11.61 -7.12 5.74
C LYS A 320 12.97 -6.57 6.17
N ASP A 321 13.52 -5.62 5.43
CA ASP A 321 14.81 -4.96 5.71
C ASP A 321 14.68 -3.80 6.71
N LYS A 322 13.46 -3.38 7.04
CA LYS A 322 13.19 -2.23 7.91
C LYS A 322 12.64 -2.64 9.27
N PHE A 323 11.91 -3.74 9.35
CA PHE A 323 11.25 -4.16 10.58
C PHE A 323 11.12 -5.68 10.69
N GLN A 324 11.43 -6.22 11.86
CA GLN A 324 11.27 -7.64 12.14
C GLN A 324 9.82 -7.94 12.58
N TRP A 325 9.11 -8.70 11.74
CA TRP A 325 7.69 -8.96 11.95
C TRP A 325 7.42 -10.20 12.81
N ASN A 326 6.64 -10.01 13.87
CA ASN A 326 6.03 -11.09 14.63
C ASN A 326 4.69 -11.45 13.97
N MET A 327 4.70 -12.47 13.09
CA MET A 327 3.58 -12.74 12.17
C MET A 327 2.23 -12.98 12.87
N TRP A 328 2.25 -13.51 14.10
CA TRP A 328 1.04 -13.76 14.90
C TRP A 328 0.34 -12.48 15.40
N LEU A 329 1.00 -11.33 15.32
CA LEU A 329 0.42 -10.04 15.74
C LEU A 329 -0.48 -9.41 14.67
N PHE A 330 -0.37 -9.84 13.41
CA PHE A 330 -1.23 -9.32 12.36
C PHE A 330 -2.69 -9.69 12.61
N THR A 331 -3.56 -8.69 12.61
CA THR A 331 -5.01 -8.85 12.83
C THR A 331 -5.65 -9.80 11.81
N HIS A 332 -5.13 -9.80 10.57
CA HIS A 332 -5.68 -10.55 9.44
C HIS A 332 -4.67 -11.53 8.83
N LEU A 333 -4.08 -12.40 9.66
CA LEU A 333 -3.19 -13.46 9.19
C LEU A 333 -3.96 -14.47 8.28
N PRO A 334 -3.44 -14.81 7.08
CA PRO A 334 -4.08 -15.81 6.21
C PRO A 334 -4.23 -17.18 6.90
N ARG A 335 -5.30 -17.93 6.56
CA ARG A 335 -5.59 -19.25 7.18
C ARG A 335 -4.39 -20.21 7.15
N GLY A 336 -3.73 -20.34 6.01
CA GLY A 336 -2.56 -21.23 5.87
C GLY A 336 -1.37 -20.81 6.74
N MET A 337 -1.21 -19.50 7.02
CA MET A 337 -0.11 -19.01 7.86
C MET A 337 -0.36 -19.26 9.35
N TYR A 338 -1.62 -19.44 9.77
CA TYR A 338 -1.88 -19.90 11.14
C TYR A 338 -1.36 -21.32 11.39
N GLN A 339 -1.23 -22.14 10.35
CA GLN A 339 -0.77 -23.54 10.44
C GLN A 339 0.71 -23.69 10.09
N ASP A 340 1.38 -22.57 9.80
CA ASP A 340 2.80 -22.56 9.53
C ASP A 340 3.57 -22.85 10.82
N LYS A 341 4.32 -23.96 10.81
CA LYS A 341 5.08 -24.43 11.98
C LYS A 341 6.14 -23.44 12.42
N GLU A 342 6.73 -22.68 11.50
CA GLU A 342 7.75 -21.68 11.85
C GLU A 342 7.13 -20.48 12.57
N ILE A 343 5.90 -20.09 12.22
CA ILE A 343 5.17 -19.03 12.93
C ILE A 343 4.79 -19.49 14.34
N VAL A 344 4.32 -20.73 14.49
CA VAL A 344 4.01 -21.30 15.81
C VAL A 344 5.26 -21.42 16.67
N ARG A 345 6.36 -21.94 16.11
CA ARG A 345 7.66 -22.05 16.77
C ARG A 345 8.18 -20.67 17.20
N GLY A 346 8.18 -19.70 16.30
CA GLY A 346 8.58 -18.32 16.60
C GLY A 346 7.75 -17.73 17.73
N PHE A 347 6.44 -17.98 17.75
CA PHE A 347 5.58 -17.54 18.85
C PHE A 347 5.93 -18.21 20.19
N ILE A 348 6.18 -19.52 20.21
CA ILE A 348 6.53 -20.25 21.43
C ILE A 348 7.87 -19.76 22.00
N GLU A 349 8.87 -19.51 21.15
CA GLU A 349 10.15 -18.92 21.60
C GLU A 349 9.98 -17.49 22.10
N PHE A 350 9.20 -16.66 21.40
CA PHE A 350 8.85 -15.33 21.88
C PHE A 350 8.16 -15.39 23.24
N ALA A 351 7.16 -16.26 23.41
CA ALA A 351 6.43 -16.39 24.67
C ALA A 351 7.32 -16.92 25.80
N LYS A 352 8.24 -17.84 25.50
CA LYS A 352 9.25 -18.34 26.45
C LYS A 352 10.12 -17.20 26.97
N GLN A 353 10.67 -16.38 26.07
CA GLN A 353 11.50 -15.24 26.43
C GLN A 353 10.69 -14.17 27.16
N TYR A 354 9.49 -13.85 26.66
CA TYR A 354 8.62 -12.83 27.22
C TYR A 354 8.17 -13.16 28.65
N TYR A 355 7.82 -14.42 28.94
CA TYR A 355 7.42 -14.86 30.28
C TYR A 355 8.57 -15.40 31.14
N GLU A 356 9.82 -15.22 30.66
CA GLU A 356 11.04 -15.68 31.31
C GLU A 356 10.93 -17.14 31.76
N VAL A 357 10.39 -17.99 30.88
CA VAL A 357 10.20 -19.43 31.12
C VAL A 357 11.57 -20.10 31.05
N THR A 358 12.13 -20.39 32.22
CA THR A 358 13.44 -21.04 32.37
C THR A 358 13.30 -22.55 32.46
N ASP A 359 12.30 -23.02 33.20
CA ASP A 359 11.96 -24.43 33.36
C ASP A 359 10.76 -24.81 32.48
N MET A 360 10.65 -26.09 32.07
CA MET A 360 9.51 -26.54 31.27
C MET A 360 8.19 -26.50 32.05
N ASP A 361 8.22 -26.73 33.37
CA ASP A 361 7.03 -26.70 34.22
C ASP A 361 6.45 -25.28 34.37
N ASP A 362 7.23 -24.23 34.07
CA ASP A 362 6.73 -22.86 34.07
C ASP A 362 5.66 -22.64 32.99
N TRP A 363 5.64 -23.44 31.92
CA TRP A 363 4.57 -23.40 30.91
C TRP A 363 3.19 -23.71 31.48
N TYR A 364 3.08 -24.56 32.51
CA TYR A 364 1.80 -24.83 33.18
C TYR A 364 1.24 -23.59 33.89
N ARG A 365 2.09 -22.59 34.15
CA ARG A 365 1.68 -21.31 34.75
C ARG A 365 1.26 -20.28 33.71
N VAL A 366 1.44 -20.54 32.42
CA VAL A 366 1.06 -19.59 31.36
C VAL A 366 -0.42 -19.77 31.02
N SER A 367 -1.20 -18.75 31.33
CA SER A 367 -2.65 -18.73 31.09
C SER A 367 -3.01 -18.38 29.64
N TRP A 368 -4.21 -18.77 29.21
CA TRP A 368 -4.78 -18.33 27.93
C TRP A 368 -4.92 -16.81 27.79
N THR A 369 -5.11 -16.09 28.91
CA THR A 369 -5.16 -14.63 28.92
C THR A 369 -3.79 -14.04 28.59
N GLN A 370 -2.73 -14.56 29.20
CA GLN A 370 -1.36 -14.18 28.87
C GLN A 370 -1.06 -14.40 27.37
N LEU A 371 -1.33 -15.60 26.84
CA LEU A 371 -1.16 -15.87 25.41
C LEU A 371 -1.96 -14.92 24.51
N ARG A 372 -3.14 -14.46 24.96
CA ARG A 372 -3.95 -13.47 24.24
C ARG A 372 -3.32 -12.08 24.25
N ASP A 373 -2.76 -11.67 25.38
CA ASP A 373 -2.17 -10.34 25.54
C ASP A 373 -0.93 -10.15 24.64
N ILE A 374 -0.24 -11.24 24.29
CA ILE A 374 0.85 -11.24 23.30
C ILE A 374 0.42 -11.69 21.89
N GLY A 375 -0.90 -11.70 21.59
CA GLY A 375 -1.46 -11.97 20.26
C GLY A 375 -1.54 -13.44 19.83
N GLY A 376 -0.97 -14.36 20.60
CA GLY A 376 -0.90 -15.79 20.26
C GLY A 376 -2.18 -16.60 20.43
N PHE A 377 -3.23 -16.05 21.03
CA PHE A 377 -4.46 -16.81 21.32
C PHE A 377 -5.03 -17.54 20.11
N ASN A 378 -5.23 -16.83 18.98
CA ASN A 378 -5.79 -17.43 17.78
C ASN A 378 -4.84 -18.42 17.12
N LEU A 379 -3.53 -18.16 17.19
CA LEU A 379 -2.50 -19.04 16.67
C LEU A 379 -2.50 -20.38 17.42
N ILE A 380 -2.37 -20.33 18.74
CA ILE A 380 -2.35 -21.52 19.58
C ILE A 380 -3.67 -22.29 19.51
N LYS A 381 -4.82 -21.58 19.55
CA LYS A 381 -6.13 -22.22 19.46
C LYS A 381 -6.31 -22.99 18.15
N LYS A 382 -5.89 -22.44 17.01
CA LYS A 382 -6.03 -23.10 15.70
C LYS A 382 -5.09 -24.28 15.49
N ASN A 383 -4.01 -24.36 16.27
CA ASN A 383 -3.06 -25.47 16.25
C ASN A 383 -3.35 -26.55 17.31
N GLY A 384 -4.55 -26.52 17.92
CA GLY A 384 -5.00 -27.54 18.86
C GLY A 384 -4.67 -27.26 20.33
N GLY A 385 -4.33 -26.02 20.68
CA GLY A 385 -4.11 -25.59 22.06
C GLY A 385 -2.64 -25.61 22.48
N LEU A 386 -2.37 -25.01 23.65
CA LEU A 386 -1.00 -24.81 24.14
C LEU A 386 -0.27 -26.15 24.31
N VAL A 387 -0.93 -27.15 24.90
CA VAL A 387 -0.35 -28.49 25.13
C VAL A 387 0.14 -29.11 23.83
N LYS A 388 -0.68 -29.09 22.77
CA LYS A 388 -0.31 -29.68 21.49
C LYS A 388 0.85 -28.91 20.84
N CYS A 389 0.82 -27.58 20.86
CA CYS A 389 1.94 -26.78 20.35
C CYS A 389 3.24 -27.06 21.12
N LEU A 390 3.18 -27.23 22.44
CA LEU A 390 4.35 -27.55 23.27
C LEU A 390 4.83 -29.00 23.06
N GLN A 391 3.94 -29.97 22.86
CA GLN A 391 4.30 -31.33 22.50
C GLN A 391 5.01 -31.39 21.14
N GLU A 392 4.54 -30.61 20.15
CA GLU A 392 5.19 -30.53 18.84
C GLU A 392 6.56 -29.84 18.91
N HIS A 393 6.70 -28.80 19.75
CA HIS A 393 7.94 -28.01 19.86
C HIS A 393 8.98 -28.61 20.82
N TYR A 394 8.52 -29.28 21.88
CA TYR A 394 9.33 -29.97 22.90
C TYR A 394 8.91 -31.45 23.02
N PRO A 395 9.15 -32.28 21.98
CA PRO A 395 8.63 -33.65 21.91
C PRO A 395 9.23 -34.61 22.95
N HIS A 396 10.37 -34.26 23.53
CA HIS A 396 11.04 -35.07 24.55
C HIS A 396 10.55 -34.79 25.97
N HIS A 397 9.80 -33.69 26.19
CA HIS A 397 9.23 -33.39 27.50
C HIS A 397 7.84 -34.04 27.63
N GLN A 398 7.61 -34.73 28.74
CA GLN A 398 6.36 -35.42 29.03
C GLN A 398 5.33 -34.42 29.58
N TRP A 399 4.53 -33.83 28.69
CA TRP A 399 3.50 -32.87 29.06
C TRP A 399 2.27 -33.52 29.71
N ASP A 400 1.88 -33.03 30.88
CA ASP A 400 0.67 -33.44 31.59
C ASP A 400 -0.49 -32.47 31.26
N ALA A 401 -1.44 -32.93 30.45
CA ALA A 401 -2.57 -32.10 30.01
C ALA A 401 -3.47 -31.63 31.16
N GLU A 402 -3.54 -32.37 32.27
CA GLU A 402 -4.42 -32.03 33.39
C GLU A 402 -3.93 -30.78 34.13
N LYS A 403 -2.60 -30.61 34.25
CA LYS A 403 -1.98 -29.44 34.89
C LYS A 403 -2.33 -28.12 34.21
N PHE A 404 -2.62 -28.12 32.90
CA PHE A 404 -3.05 -26.91 32.17
C PHE A 404 -4.50 -26.51 32.43
N THR A 405 -5.31 -27.39 33.04
CA THR A 405 -6.71 -27.12 33.36
C THR A 405 -6.91 -26.64 34.81
N LEU A 406 -5.90 -26.83 35.67
CA LEU A 406 -5.97 -26.45 37.07
C LEU A 406 -6.01 -24.91 37.22
N PRO A 407 -6.87 -24.35 38.11
CA PRO A 407 -6.92 -22.92 38.36
C PRO A 407 -5.57 -22.40 38.88
N GLY A 408 -4.80 -21.76 38.01
CA GLY A 408 -3.51 -21.18 38.36
C GLY A 408 -3.65 -19.90 39.17
N LYS A 409 -3.74 -19.99 40.51
CA LYS A 409 -3.67 -18.82 41.40
C LYS A 409 -2.36 -18.00 41.22
N LYS A 410 -1.28 -18.65 40.76
CA LYS A 410 0.08 -18.08 40.72
C LYS A 410 0.51 -17.46 39.38
N SER A 411 -0.30 -17.59 38.32
CA SER A 411 0.08 -17.07 36.99
C SER A 411 0.08 -15.53 36.95
N SER A 412 -0.92 -14.92 37.58
CA SER A 412 -1.06 -13.46 37.66
C SER A 412 -0.05 -12.85 38.64
N GLN A 413 0.23 -13.52 39.77
CA GLN A 413 1.31 -13.13 40.69
C GLN A 413 2.67 -13.18 39.98
N ARG A 414 2.98 -14.25 39.24
CA ARG A 414 4.20 -14.32 38.42
C ARG A 414 4.24 -13.20 37.37
N LEU A 415 3.13 -12.91 36.71
CA LEU A 415 3.07 -11.82 35.74
C LEU A 415 3.32 -10.46 36.40
N LEU A 416 2.74 -10.23 37.57
CA LEU A 416 2.98 -9.04 38.37
C LEU A 416 4.46 -8.90 38.69
N LYS A 417 5.13 -9.96 39.16
CA LYS A 417 6.59 -9.98 39.36
C LYS A 417 7.35 -9.53 38.11
N LEU A 418 7.05 -10.13 36.95
CA LEU A 418 7.73 -9.81 35.69
C LEU A 418 7.53 -8.35 35.29
N TYR A 419 6.33 -7.80 35.50
CA TYR A 419 6.09 -6.39 35.24
C TYR A 419 6.82 -5.50 36.24
N LEU A 420 6.83 -5.82 37.53
CA LEU A 420 7.60 -5.06 38.53
C LEU A 420 9.09 -5.06 38.19
N GLN A 421 9.66 -6.18 37.77
CA GLN A 421 11.05 -6.27 37.32
C GLN A 421 11.35 -5.42 36.07
N ARG A 422 10.35 -5.26 35.18
CA ARG A 422 10.51 -4.41 33.98
C ARG A 422 10.37 -2.92 34.31
N LEU A 423 9.45 -2.57 35.19
CA LEU A 423 9.19 -1.18 35.59
C LEU A 423 10.29 -0.65 36.53
N PHE A 424 10.90 -1.53 37.32
CA PHE A 424 11.95 -1.20 38.29
C PHE A 424 13.20 -2.07 38.09
N PRO A 425 13.89 -1.96 36.93
CA PRO A 425 14.97 -2.89 36.56
C PRO A 425 16.19 -2.84 37.49
N SER A 426 16.42 -1.70 38.14
CA SER A 426 17.54 -1.47 39.07
C SER A 426 17.16 -1.66 40.54
N THR A 427 15.94 -2.13 40.84
CA THR A 427 15.44 -2.28 42.20
C THR A 427 15.35 -3.75 42.58
N GLU A 428 15.80 -4.08 43.79
CA GLU A 428 15.64 -5.40 44.36
C GLU A 428 14.15 -5.65 44.70
N ILE A 429 13.61 -6.79 44.26
CA ILE A 429 12.22 -7.19 44.51
C ILE A 429 12.26 -8.49 45.32
N HIS A 430 11.73 -8.45 46.54
CA HIS A 430 11.62 -9.60 47.42
C HIS A 430 10.24 -10.25 47.28
N GLU A 431 10.20 -11.55 46.99
CA GLU A 431 8.97 -12.34 46.94
C GLU A 431 8.64 -12.94 48.31
N ASP A 432 7.34 -13.06 48.61
CA ASP A 432 6.84 -13.65 49.86
C ASP A 432 7.54 -13.07 51.10
N TYR A 433 7.80 -11.75 51.09
CA TYR A 433 8.64 -11.05 52.06
C TYR A 433 8.05 -11.13 53.47
N ARG A 434 8.88 -11.50 54.46
CA ARG A 434 8.51 -11.64 55.87
C ARG A 434 9.43 -10.78 56.72
N HIS A 435 8.89 -10.20 57.78
CA HIS A 435 9.66 -9.44 58.76
C HIS A 435 9.09 -9.61 60.17
N GLU A 436 9.92 -9.50 61.19
CA GLU A 436 9.53 -9.77 62.59
C GLU A 436 8.41 -8.87 63.10
N SER A 437 8.29 -7.65 62.55
CA SER A 437 7.26 -6.67 62.86
C SER A 437 5.96 -6.83 62.05
N LEU A 438 5.90 -7.77 61.09
CA LEU A 438 4.73 -8.04 60.26
C LEU A 438 3.93 -9.22 60.81
N LYS A 439 3.21 -8.98 61.92
CA LYS A 439 2.41 -9.97 62.64
C LYS A 439 1.04 -9.41 62.98
N PHE A 440 -0.03 -10.16 62.74
CA PHE A 440 -1.39 -9.74 63.10
C PHE A 440 -1.53 -9.53 64.62
N GLU A 441 -1.81 -8.32 65.07
CA GLU A 441 -1.93 -7.95 66.48
C GLU A 441 -3.26 -8.44 67.08
N ALA A 442 -4.36 -8.30 66.34
CA ALA A 442 -5.73 -8.49 66.84
C ALA A 442 -6.19 -9.95 66.78
N LEU A 443 -5.76 -10.70 65.77
CA LEU A 443 -6.33 -12.01 65.49
C LEU A 443 -5.58 -13.16 66.13
N SER A 444 -4.24 -13.09 66.31
CA SER A 444 -3.47 -14.26 66.80
C SER A 444 -1.92 -14.13 66.91
N ASN A 445 -1.32 -12.96 66.70
CA ASN A 445 0.15 -12.75 66.65
C ASN A 445 0.90 -13.61 65.61
N PHE A 446 0.20 -14.14 64.59
CA PHE A 446 0.84 -14.88 63.52
C PHE A 446 1.51 -13.93 62.51
N PRO A 447 2.72 -14.28 62.03
CA PRO A 447 3.38 -13.52 60.97
C PRO A 447 2.64 -13.66 59.65
N PHE A 448 2.61 -12.56 58.89
CA PHE A 448 2.17 -12.56 57.49
C PHE A 448 3.33 -12.24 56.55
N HIS A 449 3.11 -12.46 55.26
CA HIS A 449 4.05 -12.09 54.20
C HIS A 449 3.42 -11.04 53.29
N LEU A 450 4.30 -10.34 52.56
CA LEU A 450 3.96 -9.46 51.46
C LEU A 450 4.29 -10.17 50.14
N ASP A 451 3.36 -10.23 49.18
CA ASP A 451 3.58 -10.94 47.91
C ASP A 451 4.85 -10.43 47.19
N PHE A 452 5.01 -9.12 47.06
CA PHE A 452 6.23 -8.47 46.56
C PHE A 452 6.58 -7.24 47.39
N PHE A 453 7.83 -7.10 47.81
CA PHE A 453 8.34 -5.93 48.54
C PHE A 453 9.55 -5.32 47.81
N LEU A 454 9.53 -3.99 47.65
CA LEU A 454 10.57 -3.18 47.04
C LEU A 454 11.18 -2.29 48.14
N PRO A 455 12.29 -2.71 48.78
CA PRO A 455 12.87 -2.01 49.92
C PRO A 455 13.25 -0.55 49.61
N ALA A 456 13.74 -0.30 48.39
CA ALA A 456 14.18 1.04 47.96
C ALA A 456 13.08 2.11 48.00
N PHE A 457 11.81 1.70 47.94
CA PHE A 457 10.65 2.59 47.96
C PHE A 457 9.77 2.40 49.19
N SER A 458 10.14 1.49 50.10
CA SER A 458 9.28 0.99 51.18
C SER A 458 7.88 0.64 50.68
N LEU A 459 7.82 -0.03 49.52
CA LEU A 459 6.58 -0.28 48.79
C LEU A 459 6.35 -1.78 48.64
N ALA A 460 5.13 -2.23 48.86
CA ALA A 460 4.71 -3.59 48.65
C ALA A 460 3.54 -3.70 47.68
N PHE A 461 3.47 -4.81 46.95
CA PHE A 461 2.36 -5.16 46.08
C PHE A 461 1.73 -6.45 46.57
N GLU A 462 0.40 -6.48 46.68
CA GLU A 462 -0.39 -7.62 47.15
C GLU A 462 -1.40 -8.04 46.09
N TYR A 463 -1.33 -9.28 45.59
CA TYR A 463 -2.30 -9.78 44.63
C TYR A 463 -3.52 -10.38 45.35
N GLN A 464 -4.64 -9.67 45.29
CA GLN A 464 -5.86 -10.01 46.02
C GLN A 464 -6.74 -10.98 45.24
N GLY A 465 -6.85 -12.23 45.72
CA GLY A 465 -7.69 -13.27 45.13
C GLY A 465 -9.21 -13.00 45.24
N LYS A 466 -10.03 -13.85 44.60
CA LYS A 466 -11.51 -13.74 44.62
C LYS A 466 -12.13 -13.63 46.01
N GLN A 467 -11.58 -14.36 46.98
CA GLN A 467 -12.07 -14.44 48.34
C GLN A 467 -12.01 -13.12 49.12
N HIS A 468 -11.26 -12.12 48.64
CA HIS A 468 -11.18 -10.79 49.26
C HIS A 468 -12.38 -9.89 48.90
N TYR A 469 -13.18 -10.31 47.91
CA TYR A 469 -14.27 -9.50 47.36
C TYR A 469 -15.63 -10.19 47.33
N GLN A 470 -15.67 -11.53 47.36
CA GLN A 470 -16.91 -12.28 47.35
C GLN A 470 -16.81 -13.60 48.09
N ASP A 471 -17.93 -14.01 48.67
CA ASP A 471 -18.04 -15.27 49.38
C ASP A 471 -17.86 -16.40 48.37
N THR A 472 -17.03 -17.36 48.73
CA THR A 472 -16.81 -18.54 47.89
C THR A 472 -16.96 -19.78 48.75
N ALA A 473 -17.67 -20.78 48.23
CA ALA A 473 -17.94 -22.03 48.94
C ALA A 473 -16.66 -22.72 49.45
N ALA A 474 -15.53 -22.51 48.77
CA ALA A 474 -14.23 -23.08 49.11
C ALA A 474 -13.42 -22.29 50.15
N PHE A 475 -13.67 -20.99 50.34
CA PHE A 475 -12.82 -20.11 51.17
C PHE A 475 -13.56 -19.38 52.29
N GLY A 476 -14.88 -19.51 52.39
CA GLY A 476 -15.70 -18.96 53.48
C GLY A 476 -16.13 -17.51 53.27
N GLN A 477 -16.44 -16.82 54.37
CA GLN A 477 -16.96 -15.45 54.39
C GLN A 477 -15.87 -14.42 54.07
N THR A 478 -16.20 -13.50 53.16
CA THR A 478 -15.33 -12.42 52.67
C THR A 478 -14.90 -11.47 53.77
N LEU A 479 -15.77 -11.27 54.77
CA LEU A 479 -15.51 -10.38 55.91
C LEU A 479 -14.24 -10.77 56.68
N ILE A 480 -13.91 -12.06 56.73
CA ILE A 480 -12.68 -12.55 57.38
C ILE A 480 -11.44 -12.04 56.63
N TYR A 481 -11.46 -12.08 55.30
CA TYR A 481 -10.35 -11.60 54.47
C TYR A 481 -10.23 -10.08 54.54
N GLN A 482 -11.34 -9.35 54.41
CA GLN A 482 -11.35 -7.89 54.50
C GLN A 482 -10.85 -7.36 55.85
N THR A 483 -11.17 -8.07 56.94
CA THR A 483 -10.68 -7.72 58.28
C THR A 483 -9.17 -7.89 58.36
N ARG A 484 -8.63 -9.00 57.83
CA ARG A 484 -7.18 -9.25 57.77
C ARG A 484 -6.46 -8.27 56.84
N ASP A 485 -7.03 -7.92 55.69
CA ASP A 485 -6.42 -6.95 54.77
C ASP A 485 -6.35 -5.56 55.40
N LYS A 486 -7.42 -5.15 56.12
CA LYS A 486 -7.43 -3.90 56.86
C LYS A 486 -6.35 -3.88 57.94
N GLU A 487 -6.21 -4.97 58.70
CA GLU A 487 -5.16 -5.10 59.71
C GLU A 487 -3.75 -5.10 59.09
N LYS A 488 -3.55 -5.85 58.00
CA LYS A 488 -2.31 -5.89 57.22
C LYS A 488 -1.90 -4.49 56.78
N ARG A 489 -2.84 -3.69 56.24
CA ARG A 489 -2.63 -2.29 55.86
C ARG A 489 -2.20 -1.42 57.04
N GLN A 490 -2.87 -1.54 58.19
CA GLN A 490 -2.52 -0.77 59.38
C GLN A 490 -1.12 -1.09 59.90
N ILE A 491 -0.74 -2.37 59.90
CA ILE A 491 0.57 -2.82 60.39
C ILE A 491 1.67 -2.39 59.43
N CYS A 492 1.46 -2.48 58.12
CA CYS A 492 2.44 -2.00 57.15
C CYS A 492 2.62 -0.48 57.24
N ALA A 493 1.52 0.29 57.39
CA ALA A 493 1.60 1.73 57.60
C ALA A 493 2.40 2.10 58.88
N LYS A 494 2.21 1.37 60.00
CA LYS A 494 3.02 1.54 61.23
C LYS A 494 4.52 1.27 60.99
N ASN A 495 4.85 0.40 60.04
CA ASN A 495 6.22 0.05 59.65
C ASN A 495 6.75 0.91 58.48
N ASN A 496 6.06 2.00 58.12
CA ASN A 496 6.38 2.84 56.97
C ASN A 496 6.43 2.09 55.62
N ILE A 497 5.64 1.03 55.48
CA ILE A 497 5.48 0.27 54.23
C ILE A 497 4.14 0.65 53.61
N GLN A 498 4.17 1.22 52.40
CA GLN A 498 2.97 1.43 51.59
C GLN A 498 2.60 0.13 50.87
N ILE A 499 1.32 -0.24 50.83
CA ILE A 499 0.82 -1.39 50.07
C ILE A 499 -0.05 -0.91 48.92
N ILE A 500 0.22 -1.44 47.72
CA ILE A 500 -0.68 -1.37 46.56
C ILE A 500 -1.36 -2.73 46.39
N GLU A 501 -2.68 -2.76 46.43
CA GLU A 501 -3.48 -3.98 46.27
C GLU A 501 -3.87 -4.18 44.79
N ILE A 502 -3.46 -5.30 44.19
CA ILE A 502 -3.78 -5.67 42.80
C ILE A 502 -4.95 -6.67 42.81
N PRO A 503 -6.16 -6.29 42.36
CA PRO A 503 -7.33 -7.16 42.43
C PRO A 503 -7.24 -8.34 41.46
N TYR A 504 -7.93 -9.45 41.76
CA TYR A 504 -7.92 -10.64 40.89
C TYR A 504 -8.50 -10.40 39.49
N TRP A 505 -9.31 -9.35 39.31
CA TRP A 505 -9.85 -8.93 38.01
C TRP A 505 -8.92 -7.97 37.26
N TRP A 506 -7.71 -7.73 37.75
CA TRP A 506 -6.68 -7.03 37.00
C TRP A 506 -6.59 -7.65 35.60
N ASN A 507 -6.60 -6.79 34.58
CA ASN A 507 -6.71 -7.18 33.18
C ASN A 507 -5.37 -7.64 32.57
N ASN A 508 -4.35 -7.89 33.41
CA ASN A 508 -3.00 -8.31 33.04
C ASN A 508 -2.26 -7.34 32.10
N GLN A 509 -2.75 -6.11 31.93
CA GLN A 509 -2.06 -5.10 31.12
C GLN A 509 -1.03 -4.36 31.95
N ILE A 510 0.14 -4.09 31.37
CA ILE A 510 1.16 -3.29 32.05
C ILE A 510 0.68 -1.84 32.25
N ASP A 511 -0.04 -1.27 31.29
CA ASP A 511 -0.52 0.13 31.37
C ASP A 511 -1.51 0.34 32.52
N SER A 512 -2.36 -0.65 32.79
CA SER A 512 -3.27 -0.57 33.94
C SER A 512 -2.52 -0.70 35.26
N LEU A 513 -1.46 -1.52 35.31
CA LEU A 513 -0.59 -1.60 36.48
C LEU A 513 0.17 -0.29 36.70
N ILE A 514 0.75 0.31 35.65
CA ILE A 514 1.39 1.62 35.71
C ILE A 514 0.38 2.67 36.20
N GLY A 515 -0.83 2.69 35.64
CA GLY A 515 -1.90 3.59 36.08
C GLY A 515 -2.25 3.44 37.56
N THR A 516 -2.33 2.20 38.07
CA THR A 516 -2.52 1.93 39.50
C THR A 516 -1.34 2.44 40.34
N ILE A 517 -0.10 2.16 39.92
CA ILE A 517 1.11 2.63 40.62
C ILE A 517 1.15 4.15 40.69
N LEU A 518 0.91 4.84 39.58
CA LEU A 518 0.96 6.29 39.52
C LEU A 518 -0.20 6.96 40.27
N LEU A 519 -1.35 6.29 40.36
CA LEU A 519 -2.49 6.77 41.14
C LEU A 519 -2.21 6.68 42.65
N GLU A 520 -1.63 5.56 43.12
CA GLU A 520 -1.38 5.34 44.54
C GLU A 520 -0.04 5.90 45.04
N CYS A 521 0.95 5.99 44.15
CA CYS A 521 2.29 6.50 44.42
C CYS A 521 2.76 7.46 43.29
N PRO A 522 2.17 8.66 43.16
CA PRO A 522 2.54 9.62 42.10
C PRO A 522 4.04 9.95 42.07
N GLN A 523 4.70 9.91 43.24
CA GLN A 523 6.13 10.17 43.39
C GLN A 523 7.03 9.20 42.61
N LEU A 524 6.51 8.04 42.18
CA LEU A 524 7.29 7.05 41.44
C LEU A 524 7.32 7.31 39.93
N SER A 525 6.70 8.38 39.43
CA SER A 525 6.65 8.68 37.99
C SER A 525 8.02 8.67 37.32
N ASN A 526 9.04 9.20 38.00
CA ASN A 526 10.41 9.30 37.47
C ASN A 526 11.22 8.01 37.69
N SER A 527 10.75 7.12 38.55
CA SER A 527 11.40 5.85 38.88
C SER A 527 10.90 4.70 38.01
N ILE A 528 9.72 4.83 37.40
CA ILE A 528 9.17 3.83 36.48
C ILE A 528 9.90 3.93 35.14
N HIS A 529 10.57 2.85 34.77
CA HIS A 529 11.17 2.73 33.45
C HIS A 529 10.09 2.29 32.45
N ILE A 530 9.59 3.25 31.69
CA ILE A 530 8.84 2.99 30.46
C ILE A 530 9.90 2.94 29.36
N GLN A 531 10.08 1.79 28.70
CA GLN A 531 10.90 1.72 27.50
C GLN A 531 10.29 2.67 26.45
N GLU A 532 10.75 3.92 26.41
CA GLU A 532 10.35 4.88 25.38
C GLU A 532 10.85 4.36 24.03
N LYS A 533 9.99 4.49 23.01
CA LYS A 533 10.34 4.27 21.61
C LYS A 533 11.68 4.93 21.34
N GLU A 534 12.69 4.16 20.94
CA GLU A 534 13.88 4.73 20.31
C GLU A 534 13.41 5.69 19.20
N LYS A 535 13.63 6.98 19.42
CA LYS A 535 13.59 7.98 18.37
C LYS A 535 14.70 7.58 17.40
N VAL A 536 14.31 6.92 16.31
CA VAL A 536 15.16 6.88 15.13
C VAL A 536 15.23 8.31 14.63
N ASP A 537 16.36 8.97 14.90
CA ASP A 537 16.70 10.26 14.34
C ASP A 537 16.57 10.19 12.82
N ILE A 538 15.56 10.88 12.29
CA ILE A 538 15.49 11.24 10.88
C ILE A 538 16.44 12.41 10.73
N GLN A 539 17.74 12.13 10.56
CA GLN A 539 18.64 13.11 9.96
C GLN A 539 18.42 13.09 8.45
N ASN A 540 17.69 14.11 8.00
CA ASN A 540 17.80 14.82 6.72
C ASN A 540 18.67 14.17 5.62
N ASP A 541 18.03 13.40 4.73
CA ASP A 541 18.48 13.29 3.34
C ASP A 541 17.83 14.41 2.52
N HIS A 542 18.37 15.62 2.66
CA HIS A 542 18.23 16.66 1.64
C HIS A 542 19.52 16.72 0.81
N ILE A 543 19.44 16.11 -0.37
CA ILE A 543 20.03 16.52 -1.66
C ILE A 543 21.45 17.12 -1.62
N HIS A 544 22.41 16.32 -2.08
CA HIS A 544 23.71 16.79 -2.56
C HIS A 544 23.57 17.68 -3.82
N SER A 545 24.14 18.89 -3.75
CA SER A 545 24.76 19.57 -4.89
C SER A 545 26.21 19.95 -4.53
N SER A 546 27.16 19.20 -5.10
CA SER A 546 28.53 19.55 -5.51
C SER A 546 29.35 20.63 -4.76
N SER A 547 30.52 20.25 -4.23
CA SER A 547 31.87 20.66 -4.73
C SER A 547 33.01 20.26 -3.76
N SER A 548 34.13 19.75 -4.32
CA SER A 548 35.57 19.80 -3.89
C SER A 548 35.94 19.62 -2.40
N SER A 549 36.98 18.90 -1.94
CA SER A 549 38.24 18.40 -2.52
C SER A 549 39.02 17.61 -1.44
N SER A 550 39.92 16.74 -1.90
CA SER A 550 41.23 16.35 -1.33
C SER A 550 41.35 15.65 0.05
N ASP A 551 41.86 14.41 -0.04
CA ASP A 551 43.07 13.86 0.60
C ASP A 551 43.05 13.10 1.97
N ASN A 552 43.59 11.88 1.83
CA ASN A 552 44.47 11.09 2.71
C ASN A 552 43.94 10.26 3.89
N THR A 553 43.94 8.94 3.63
CA THR A 553 44.64 7.85 4.35
C THR A 553 44.95 8.02 5.85
N ASP A 554 44.49 7.07 6.68
CA ASP A 554 45.37 6.15 7.41
C ASP A 554 44.62 4.98 8.10
N ASN A 555 45.32 3.85 8.16
CA ASN A 555 44.97 2.59 8.82
C ASN A 555 45.00 2.71 10.36
N GLN A 556 44.15 1.99 11.09
CA GLN A 556 44.57 0.84 11.93
C GLN A 556 43.46 0.30 12.84
N GLU A 557 43.57 -1.02 13.05
CA GLU A 557 42.85 -1.93 13.94
C GLU A 557 42.55 -1.41 15.35
N ILE A 558 41.34 -1.68 15.84
CA ILE A 558 41.14 -2.15 17.22
C ILE A 558 40.13 -3.31 17.19
N ALA A 559 40.65 -4.52 17.37
CA ALA A 559 39.88 -5.67 17.81
C ALA A 559 39.61 -5.58 19.33
N ALA A 560 38.54 -6.25 19.75
CA ALA A 560 38.17 -6.61 21.13
C ALA A 560 37.44 -5.54 21.97
N SER A 561 36.11 -5.65 22.02
CA SER A 561 35.40 -5.84 23.29
C SER A 561 34.00 -6.40 23.05
N THR A 562 33.93 -7.73 23.09
CA THR A 562 32.69 -8.47 23.31
C THR A 562 32.28 -8.24 24.77
N ILE A 563 31.37 -7.30 25.01
CA ILE A 563 30.60 -7.25 26.26
C ILE A 563 29.13 -7.34 25.89
N ALA A 564 28.51 -8.39 26.45
CA ALA A 564 27.16 -8.81 26.20
C ALA A 564 26.13 -7.77 26.69
N ASN A 565 25.52 -7.02 25.77
CA ASN A 565 24.22 -6.40 26.03
C ASN A 565 23.11 -7.40 25.67
N LYS A 566 22.65 -8.13 26.69
CA LYS A 566 21.36 -8.82 26.67
C LYS A 566 20.25 -7.80 26.90
N ASP A 567 20.04 -6.88 25.95
CA ASP A 567 18.92 -5.95 26.02
C ASP A 567 17.63 -6.68 25.65
N LYS A 568 16.72 -6.78 26.63
CA LYS A 568 15.42 -7.43 26.55
C LYS A 568 14.56 -6.73 25.48
N GLN A 569 14.37 -7.40 24.35
CA GLN A 569 13.91 -6.80 23.08
C GLN A 569 12.38 -6.74 22.89
N TYR A 570 11.56 -6.95 23.92
CA TYR A 570 10.11 -7.11 23.70
C TYR A 570 9.24 -6.25 24.60
N LEU A 571 8.90 -5.08 24.06
CA LEU A 571 7.83 -4.21 24.52
C LEU A 571 6.47 -4.93 24.48
N PRO A 572 5.57 -4.71 25.47
CA PRO A 572 4.17 -5.08 25.35
C PRO A 572 3.52 -4.32 24.20
N ILE A 573 2.55 -4.95 23.52
CA ILE A 573 1.82 -4.36 22.39
C ILE A 573 0.51 -3.80 22.92
N PRO A 574 0.33 -2.47 22.92
CA PRO A 574 -0.91 -1.89 23.40
C PRO A 574 -2.11 -2.35 22.56
N LYS A 575 -3.23 -2.67 23.21
CA LYS A 575 -4.49 -3.11 22.55
C LYS A 575 -5.03 -2.09 21.55
N GLU A 576 -4.65 -0.82 21.68
CA GLU A 576 -4.92 0.24 20.70
C GLU A 576 -4.39 -0.12 19.29
N TYR A 577 -3.33 -0.90 19.17
CA TYR A 577 -2.76 -1.34 17.88
C TYR A 577 -3.41 -2.61 17.29
N GLN A 578 -4.14 -3.38 18.11
CA GLN A 578 -4.83 -4.62 17.67
C GLN A 578 -6.32 -4.40 17.38
N LYS A 579 -6.88 -3.22 17.70
CA LYS A 579 -8.31 -2.90 17.55
C LYS A 579 -8.58 -1.55 16.87
N LEU A 580 -7.90 -1.25 15.77
CA LEU A 580 -8.38 -0.23 14.85
C LEU A 580 -9.36 -0.85 13.87
N SER A 581 -10.61 -1.06 14.31
CA SER A 581 -11.73 -1.21 13.37
C SER A 581 -11.87 0.07 12.56
N THR A 582 -12.18 -0.06 11.27
CA THR A 582 -12.26 0.99 10.25
C THR A 582 -13.03 2.26 10.68
N GLN A 583 -13.94 2.17 11.65
CA GLN A 583 -14.75 3.28 12.16
C GLN A 583 -14.05 4.22 13.17
N LYS A 584 -12.88 3.87 13.72
CA LYS A 584 -12.12 4.77 14.63
C LYS A 584 -11.01 5.59 13.96
N LYS A 585 -10.83 5.47 12.63
CA LYS A 585 -9.87 6.29 11.85
C LYS A 585 -10.28 7.78 11.71
N ILE A 586 -11.49 8.17 12.13
CA ILE A 586 -12.04 9.51 11.91
C ILE A 586 -11.89 10.44 13.14
N PHE A 587 -11.54 9.94 14.32
CA PHE A 587 -11.60 10.72 15.56
C PHE A 587 -10.26 11.19 16.18
N TYR A 588 -9.13 11.00 15.51
CA TYR A 588 -7.81 11.49 15.98
C TYR A 588 -7.15 12.51 15.04
N ASN A 589 -7.95 13.24 14.25
CA ASN A 589 -7.51 14.36 13.42
C ASN A 589 -8.15 15.71 13.82
N LYS A 590 -8.49 15.88 15.10
CA LYS A 590 -8.83 17.20 15.64
C LYS A 590 -8.06 17.41 16.94
N ASP A 591 -7.04 18.25 16.82
CA ASP A 591 -6.51 19.22 17.78
C ASP A 591 -6.76 18.93 19.27
N ASP A 592 -5.68 18.66 19.99
CA ASP A 592 -5.24 19.44 21.16
C ASP A 592 -3.70 19.42 21.23
#